data_AF-A0A839DYK4-F1
#
_entry.id   AF-A0A839DYK4-F1
#
_cell.length_a   1.000
_cell.length_b   1.000
_cell.length_c   1.000
_cell.angle_alpha   90.00
_cell.angle_beta   90.00
_cell.angle_gamma   90.00
#
_symmetry.space_group_name_H-M   'P 1'
#
loop_
_entity.id
_entity.type
_entity.pdbx_description
1 polymer ?
#
loop_
_entity_poly.entity_id
_entity_poly.type
_entity_poly.pdbx_seq_one_letter_code
_entity_poly.pdbx_strand_id
1 'polypeptide(L)'
;MTATSEPHRVVEELGKLGQVTALLEELSGSGTEGVQERQRALLSAAELGRRLAVLLDELAGEYERPGVPEQGSVQISLDQAAAAAEDLGNCARHAAEALLAES
;
A
#
# COMPACT_ATOMS: atom_id res chain seq x y z
N MET A 1 -21.83 6.96 -17.68
CA MET A 1 -21.22 6.31 -16.50
C MET A 1 -19.73 6.46 -16.67
N THR A 2 -19.12 7.38 -15.92
CA THR A 2 -17.71 7.80 -16.09
C THR A 2 -16.83 7.04 -15.12
N ALA A 3 -16.23 5.94 -15.58
CA ALA A 3 -15.19 5.16 -14.89
C ALA A 3 -13.83 5.89 -14.95
N THR A 4 -13.80 7.17 -14.60
CA THR A 4 -12.58 7.99 -14.58
C THR A 4 -12.03 8.20 -13.16
N SER A 5 -12.57 7.47 -12.18
CA SER A 5 -12.34 7.72 -10.75
C SER A 5 -11.30 6.77 -10.12
N GLU A 6 -11.22 5.50 -10.53
CA GLU A 6 -10.31 4.51 -9.89
C GLU A 6 -8.82 4.86 -10.02
N PRO A 7 -8.29 5.19 -11.23
CA PRO A 7 -6.84 5.31 -11.42
C PRO A 7 -6.26 6.49 -10.64
N HIS A 8 -7.05 7.56 -10.48
CA HIS A 8 -6.67 8.72 -9.68
C HIS A 8 -6.51 8.35 -8.20
N ARG A 9 -7.36 7.46 -7.67
CA ARG A 9 -7.28 7.00 -6.27
C ARG A 9 -6.05 6.14 -6.04
N VAL A 10 -5.70 5.26 -6.98
CA VAL A 10 -4.44 4.47 -6.94
C VAL A 10 -3.23 5.41 -6.89
N VAL A 11 -3.18 6.42 -7.77
CA VAL A 11 -2.09 7.41 -7.81
C VAL A 11 -2.03 8.24 -6.52
N GLU A 12 -3.18 8.63 -5.97
CA GLU A 12 -3.26 9.37 -4.72
C GLU A 12 -2.69 8.57 -3.53
N GLU A 13 -3.09 7.31 -3.39
CA GLU A 13 -2.58 6.45 -2.31
C GLU A 13 -1.09 6.14 -2.47
N LEU A 14 -0.61 5.93 -3.70
CA LEU A 14 0.84 5.83 -4.00
C LEU A 14 1.59 7.11 -3.62
N GLY A 15 1.01 8.27 -3.89
CA GLY A 15 1.59 9.57 -3.50
C GLY A 15 1.71 9.72 -1.99
N LYS A 16 0.68 9.31 -1.23
CA LYS A 16 0.72 9.28 0.25
C LYS A 16 1.76 8.29 0.76
N LEU A 17 1.85 7.11 0.14
CA LEU A 17 2.84 6.10 0.52
C LEU A 17 4.26 6.62 0.30
N GLY A 18 4.52 7.31 -0.81
CA GLY A 18 5.80 7.98 -1.06
C GLY A 18 6.16 9.02 0.00
N GLN A 19 5.19 9.80 0.48
CA GLN A 19 5.40 10.76 1.58
C GLN A 19 5.75 10.05 2.90
N VAL A 20 5.09 8.94 3.20
CA VAL A 20 5.39 8.15 4.40
C VAL A 20 6.80 7.53 4.32
N THR A 21 7.21 7.05 3.15
CA THR A 21 8.58 6.56 2.93
C THR A 21 9.62 7.65 3.18
N ALA A 22 9.41 8.85 2.63
CA ALA A 22 10.30 10.00 2.87
C ALA A 22 10.40 10.35 4.36
N LEU A 23 9.26 10.37 5.07
CA LEU A 23 9.23 10.59 6.51
C LEU A 23 10.02 9.51 7.28
N LEU A 24 9.90 8.24 6.91
CA LEU A 24 10.66 7.16 7.54
C LEU A 24 12.17 7.29 7.30
N GLU A 25 12.60 7.75 6.12
CA GLU A 25 14.00 8.03 5.82
C GLU A 25 14.55 9.17 6.69
N GLU A 26 13.80 10.26 6.83
CA GLU A 26 14.16 11.39 7.70
C GLU A 26 14.28 10.95 9.17
N LEU A 27 13.31 10.16 9.65
CA LEU A 27 13.28 9.64 11.02
C LEU A 27 14.35 8.57 11.29
N SER A 28 14.91 7.94 10.26
CA SER A 28 16.00 6.97 10.43
C SER A 28 17.32 7.65 10.81
N GLY A 29 17.46 8.96 10.54
CA GLY A 29 18.61 9.78 10.93
C GLY A 29 18.51 10.38 12.34
N SER A 30 17.32 10.42 12.94
CA SER A 30 17.12 10.88 14.32
C SER A 30 17.37 9.72 15.29
N GLY A 31 17.89 9.98 16.49
CA GLY A 31 18.23 8.93 17.47
C GLY A 31 17.03 8.22 18.09
N THR A 32 17.13 7.80 19.35
CA THR A 32 16.07 7.08 20.07
C THR A 32 14.80 7.92 20.33
N GLU A 33 14.86 9.24 20.18
CA GLU A 33 13.72 10.14 20.41
C GLU A 33 12.60 10.00 19.35
N GLY A 34 12.84 9.31 18.24
CA GLY A 34 11.88 9.17 17.13
C GLY A 34 11.04 7.88 17.11
N VAL A 35 11.11 7.01 18.13
CA VAL A 35 10.47 5.66 18.07
C VAL A 35 8.95 5.74 17.84
N GLN A 36 8.24 6.62 18.57
CA GLN A 36 6.79 6.78 18.42
C GLN A 36 6.41 7.36 17.05
N GLU A 37 7.25 8.24 16.49
CA GLU A 37 7.01 8.85 15.18
C GLU A 37 7.24 7.82 14.06
N ARG A 38 8.30 7.02 14.15
CA ARG A 38 8.54 5.89 13.23
C ARG A 38 7.40 4.90 13.28
N GLN A 39 6.93 4.57 14.48
CA GLN A 39 5.81 3.67 14.65
C GLN A 39 4.54 4.21 13.95
N ARG A 40 4.19 5.48 14.17
CA ARG A 40 3.03 6.10 13.52
C ARG A 40 3.16 6.13 12.00
N ALA A 41 4.37 6.41 11.49
CA ALA A 41 4.64 6.38 10.07
C ALA A 41 4.48 4.96 9.50
N LEU A 42 5.00 3.94 10.18
CA LEU A 42 4.82 2.52 9.79
C LEU A 42 3.35 2.08 9.82
N LEU A 43 2.56 2.49 10.83
CA LEU A 43 1.12 2.22 10.86
C LEU A 43 0.37 2.92 9.72
N SER A 44 0.82 4.12 9.34
CA SER A 44 0.29 4.85 8.19
C SER A 44 0.61 4.11 6.88
N ALA A 45 1.84 3.63 6.71
CA ALA A 45 2.23 2.78 5.57
C ALA A 45 1.41 1.48 5.53
N ALA A 46 1.14 0.86 6.69
CA ALA A 46 0.33 -0.36 6.79
C ALA A 46 -1.11 -0.15 6.28
N GLU A 47 -1.73 0.95 6.68
CA GLU A 47 -3.10 1.29 6.23
C GLU A 47 -3.13 1.68 4.75
N LEU A 48 -2.14 2.44 4.27
CA LEU A 48 -2.03 2.80 2.85
C LEU A 48 -1.80 1.57 1.96
N GLY A 49 -0.94 0.63 2.38
CA GLY A 49 -0.73 -0.64 1.66
C GLY A 49 -2.01 -1.45 1.53
N ARG A 50 -2.78 -1.57 2.63
CA ARG A 50 -4.10 -2.25 2.62
C ARG A 50 -5.10 -1.56 1.68
N ARG A 51 -5.17 -0.22 1.69
CA ARG A 51 -6.06 0.53 0.79
C ARG A 51 -5.66 0.37 -0.66
N LEU A 52 -4.36 0.43 -0.95
CA LEU A 52 -3.82 0.25 -2.28
C LEU A 52 -4.12 -1.15 -2.81
N ALA A 53 -3.99 -2.19 -1.98
CA ALA A 53 -4.37 -3.56 -2.35
C ALA A 53 -5.84 -3.65 -2.80
N VAL A 54 -6.76 -3.07 -2.01
CA VAL A 54 -8.19 -3.03 -2.36
C VAL A 54 -8.43 -2.29 -3.68
N LEU A 55 -7.82 -1.12 -3.86
CA LEU A 55 -7.99 -0.34 -5.10
C LEU A 55 -7.45 -1.06 -6.34
N LEU A 56 -6.34 -1.79 -6.20
CA LEU A 56 -5.75 -2.55 -7.29
C LEU A 56 -6.58 -3.79 -7.64
N ASP A 57 -7.18 -4.45 -6.64
CA ASP A 57 -8.12 -5.56 -6.83
C ASP A 57 -9.43 -5.09 -7.50
N GLU A 58 -9.99 -3.96 -7.03
CA GLU A 58 -11.13 -3.29 -7.67
C GLU A 58 -10.82 -2.96 -9.15
N LEU A 59 -9.64 -2.39 -9.41
CA LEU A 59 -9.20 -2.07 -10.77
C LEU A 59 -9.00 -3.34 -11.61
N ALA A 60 -8.47 -4.42 -11.05
CA ALA A 60 -8.31 -5.70 -11.74
C ALA A 60 -9.65 -6.27 -12.20
N GLY A 61 -10.69 -6.13 -11.36
CA GLY A 61 -12.07 -6.50 -11.68
C GLY A 61 -12.64 -5.76 -12.90
N GLU A 62 -12.23 -4.52 -13.17
CA GLU A 62 -12.65 -3.79 -14.38
C GLU A 62 -12.05 -4.38 -15.67
N TYR A 63 -10.90 -5.03 -15.57
CA TYR A 63 -10.23 -5.71 -16.68
C TYR A 63 -10.65 -7.17 -16.81
N GLU A 64 -11.47 -7.68 -15.90
CA GLU A 64 -12.08 -9.00 -16.01
C GLU A 64 -13.01 -9.03 -17.23
N ARG A 65 -12.87 -10.06 -18.07
CA ARG A 65 -13.72 -10.26 -19.26
C ARG A 65 -14.62 -11.47 -19.06
N PRO A 66 -15.91 -11.27 -18.71
CA PRO A 66 -16.84 -12.38 -18.55
C PRO A 66 -16.92 -13.24 -19.82
N GLY A 67 -16.71 -14.55 -19.68
CA GLY A 67 -16.81 -15.51 -20.78
C GLY A 67 -15.54 -15.70 -21.61
N VAL A 68 -14.43 -15.02 -21.26
CA VAL A 68 -13.09 -15.34 -21.79
C VAL A 68 -12.37 -16.21 -20.76
N PRO A 69 -11.95 -17.44 -21.10
CA PRO A 69 -11.36 -18.37 -20.14
C PRO A 69 -9.96 -17.98 -19.66
N GLU A 70 -9.27 -17.08 -20.37
CA GLU A 70 -7.95 -16.58 -19.98
C GLU A 70 -8.06 -15.17 -19.38
N GLN A 71 -7.50 -15.00 -18.18
CA GLN A 71 -7.30 -13.67 -17.60
C GLN A 71 -6.36 -12.85 -18.50
N GLY A 72 -6.73 -11.60 -18.76
CA GLY A 72 -5.87 -10.69 -19.51
C GLY A 72 -4.57 -10.39 -18.75
N SER A 73 -3.47 -10.16 -19.46
CA SER A 73 -2.17 -9.82 -18.85
C SER A 73 -2.23 -8.62 -17.92
N VAL A 74 -3.14 -7.67 -18.19
CA VAL A 74 -3.39 -6.50 -17.33
C VAL A 74 -4.01 -6.91 -15.99
N GLN A 75 -5.04 -7.77 -16.00
CA GLN A 75 -5.69 -8.28 -14.79
C GLN A 75 -4.67 -8.99 -13.88
N ILE A 76 -3.89 -9.93 -14.45
CA ILE A 76 -2.84 -10.65 -13.71
C ILE A 76 -1.83 -9.69 -13.07
N SER A 77 -1.42 -8.65 -13.80
CA SER A 77 -0.46 -7.67 -13.29
C SER A 77 -1.03 -6.83 -12.14
N LEU A 78 -2.33 -6.51 -12.19
CA LEU A 78 -3.02 -5.78 -11.14
C LEU A 78 -3.25 -6.64 -9.89
N ASP A 79 -3.63 -7.91 -10.05
CA ASP A 79 -3.74 -8.87 -8.95
C ASP A 79 -2.39 -9.04 -8.22
N GLN A 80 -1.30 -9.14 -8.97
CA GLN A 80 0.06 -9.21 -8.41
C GLN A 80 0.44 -7.92 -7.67
N ALA A 81 0.08 -6.76 -8.21
CA ALA A 81 0.32 -5.49 -7.56
C ALA A 81 -0.50 -5.34 -6.27
N ALA A 82 -1.75 -5.84 -6.25
CA ALA A 82 -2.60 -5.86 -5.06
C ALA A 82 -1.97 -6.71 -3.95
N ALA A 83 -1.53 -7.93 -4.28
CA ALA A 83 -0.83 -8.81 -3.35
C ALA A 83 0.45 -8.17 -2.78
N ALA A 84 1.26 -7.52 -3.63
CA ALA A 84 2.45 -6.82 -3.18
C ALA A 84 2.16 -5.64 -2.24
N ALA A 85 1.06 -4.91 -2.50
CA ALA A 85 0.62 -3.83 -1.62
C ALA A 85 0.13 -4.35 -0.25
N GLU A 86 -0.55 -5.49 -0.23
CA GLU A 86 -0.95 -6.16 1.00
C GLU A 86 0.26 -6.64 1.81
N ASP A 87 1.22 -7.29 1.15
CA ASP A 87 2.47 -7.75 1.77
C ASP A 87 3.26 -6.59 2.37
N LEU A 88 3.38 -5.47 1.65
CA LEU A 88 3.99 -4.24 2.17
C LEU A 88 3.25 -3.74 3.41
N GLY A 89 1.92 -3.72 3.37
CA GLY A 89 1.10 -3.28 4.49
C GLY A 89 1.29 -4.16 5.74
N ASN A 90 1.37 -5.47 5.54
CA ASN A 90 1.64 -6.43 6.61
C ASN A 90 3.06 -6.31 7.16
N CYS A 91 4.07 -6.12 6.31
CA CYS A 91 5.44 -5.85 6.73
C CYS A 91 5.53 -4.59 7.60
N ALA A 92 4.90 -3.49 7.17
CA ALA A 92 4.89 -2.23 7.91
C ALA A 92 4.19 -2.36 9.28
N ARG A 93 3.09 -3.12 9.36
CA ARG A 93 2.42 -3.42 10.63
C ARG A 93 3.33 -4.19 11.59
N HIS A 94 3.94 -5.28 11.12
CA HIS A 94 4.85 -6.06 11.95
C HIS A 94 6.03 -5.22 12.45
N ALA A 95 6.60 -4.35 11.61
CA ALA A 95 7.65 -3.44 12.02
C ALA A 95 7.18 -2.45 13.10
N ALA A 96 5.97 -1.90 12.97
CA ALA A 96 5.39 -1.01 13.98
C ALA A 96 5.16 -1.71 15.33
N GLU A 97 4.70 -2.96 15.30
CA GLU A 97 4.48 -3.78 16.50
C GLU A 97 5.80 -4.12 17.20
N ALA A 98 6.85 -4.43 16.43
CA ALA A 98 8.18 -4.70 16.97
C ALA A 98 8.76 -3.50 17.73
N LEU A 99 8.55 -2.27 17.23
CA LEU A 99 9.01 -1.05 17.92
C LEU A 99 8.38 -0.85 19.31
N LEU A 100 7.16 -1.34 19.54
CA LEU A 100 6.54 -1.33 20.87
C LEU A 100 7.07 -2.41 21.81
N ALA A 101 7.55 -3.53 21.26
CA ALA A 101 8.10 -4.62 22.05
C ALA A 101 9.50 -4.31 22.60
N GLU A 102 10.22 -3.38 21.95
CA GLU A 102 11.58 -2.96 22.33
C GLU A 102 11.63 -1.63 23.13
N SER A 103 10.49 -0.97 23.38
CA SER A 103 10.40 0.30 24.14
C SER A 103 9.90 0.12 25.57
#